data_AF-A0A8B6FWC4-F1
#
_entry.id   AF-A0A8B6FWC4-F1
#
_cell.length_a   1.000
_cell.length_b   1.000
_cell.length_c   1.000
_cell.angle_alpha   90.00
_cell.angle_beta   90.00
_cell.angle_gamma   90.00
#
_symmetry.space_group_name_H-M   'P 1'
#
loop_
_entity.id
_entity.type
_entity.pdbx_description
1 polymer ?
#
loop_
_entity_poly.entity_id
_entity_poly.type
_entity_poly.pdbx_seq_one_letter_code
_entity_poly.pdbx_strand_id
1 'polypeptide(L)'
;MDHMYVATGIIAVKGKYNFNEYGVKMHIFTMALDNCSPGYTRLEVLKINPNSTFLPDIELMIVTDGYRLFLSSEEFLKTFQNGLIKKYDKWTHPHVNASFYSHGPCLSALMYNFKGISSNIEFDMTFGIKCHSWPVAASEWNNRARSKGWPSREIVHIISAFPVHVVPVGDYRSNISSMQWRFSFSKAERELIWNFNDTQLQCYVLMKSILKGKLQSFSPDELSGYQMKNLLFWISEEYGVKMFSKENLLFCLEICFERFKQHILKGSLPHYIIRDRNLLAGKLDTRTR
;
A
#
# COMPACT_ATOMS: atom_id res chain seq x y z
N MET A 1 -1.37 7.95 13.93
CA MET A 1 -2.31 7.96 12.78
C MET A 1 -1.45 8.25 11.57
N ASP A 2 -1.22 7.27 10.71
CA ASP A 2 -0.46 7.49 9.48
C ASP A 2 -1.32 8.34 8.54
N HIS A 3 -0.91 9.59 8.33
CA HIS A 3 -1.64 10.52 7.46
C HIS A 3 -1.32 10.18 6.01
N MET A 4 -2.16 9.34 5.39
CA MET A 4 -2.16 9.16 3.94
C MET A 4 -2.74 10.42 3.30
N TYR A 5 -1.92 11.17 2.57
CA TYR A 5 -2.35 12.33 1.81
C TYR A 5 -3.03 11.84 0.53
N VAL A 6 -4.33 12.07 0.42
CA VAL A 6 -5.09 11.70 -0.76
C VAL A 6 -5.05 12.85 -1.75
N ALA A 7 -4.43 12.56 -2.88
CA ALA A 7 -4.27 13.43 -4.03
C ALA A 7 -5.49 13.21 -4.95
N THR A 8 -6.38 14.21 -5.10
CA THR A 8 -7.62 14.02 -5.86
C THR A 8 -7.40 14.19 -7.36
N GLY A 9 -7.25 13.10 -8.10
CA GLY A 9 -7.42 13.00 -9.55
C GLY A 9 -8.53 11.98 -9.89
N ILE A 10 -9.04 11.97 -11.13
CA ILE A 10 -10.03 10.96 -11.55
C ILE A 10 -9.31 9.81 -12.25
N ILE A 11 -9.49 8.60 -11.71
CA ILE A 11 -9.05 7.35 -12.36
C ILE A 11 -10.28 6.59 -12.85
N ALA A 12 -10.35 6.36 -14.16
CA ALA A 12 -11.34 5.51 -14.80
C ALA A 12 -10.78 4.10 -15.07
N VAL A 13 -11.68 3.11 -15.12
CA VAL A 13 -11.40 1.80 -15.69
C VAL A 13 -11.86 1.81 -17.15
N LYS A 14 -11.10 1.18 -18.04
CA LYS A 14 -11.46 1.06 -19.47
C LYS A 14 -12.82 0.37 -19.63
N GLY A 15 -13.89 1.14 -19.87
CA GLY A 15 -15.25 0.66 -20.09
C GLY A 15 -16.34 1.62 -19.62
N LYS A 16 -17.11 2.19 -20.56
CA LYS A 16 -18.38 2.94 -20.43
C LYS A 16 -18.45 4.03 -19.33
N TYR A 17 -17.60 5.06 -19.38
CA TYR A 17 -17.85 6.29 -18.63
C TYR A 17 -18.07 7.47 -19.58
N ASN A 18 -19.17 8.20 -19.38
CA ASN A 18 -19.45 9.45 -20.07
C ASN A 18 -18.76 10.59 -19.28
N PHE A 19 -17.59 11.02 -19.76
CA PHE A 19 -16.79 12.04 -19.08
C PHE A 19 -17.45 13.44 -19.05
N ASN A 20 -18.52 13.65 -19.81
CA ASN A 20 -19.23 14.92 -19.91
C ASN A 20 -20.11 15.22 -18.69
N GLU A 21 -20.48 14.23 -17.87
CA GLU A 21 -21.34 14.43 -16.69
C GLU A 21 -20.62 15.07 -15.49
N TYR A 22 -19.29 15.18 -15.52
CA TYR A 22 -18.51 15.47 -14.32
C TYR A 22 -17.92 16.89 -14.20
N GLY A 23 -18.19 17.80 -15.15
CA GLY A 23 -17.78 19.22 -15.04
C GLY A 23 -16.30 19.45 -14.68
N VAL A 24 -15.40 18.55 -15.10
CA VAL A 24 -14.16 18.28 -14.33
C VAL A 24 -13.05 19.29 -14.61
N LYS A 25 -12.65 20.04 -13.58
CA LYS A 25 -11.40 20.82 -13.51
C LYS A 25 -10.15 19.97 -13.18
N MET A 26 -10.13 18.68 -13.52
CA MET A 26 -9.11 17.72 -13.02
C MET A 26 -8.51 16.91 -14.16
N HIS A 27 -7.32 16.36 -13.91
CA HIS A 27 -6.68 15.37 -14.77
C HIS A 27 -7.43 14.03 -14.74
N ILE A 28 -7.51 13.37 -15.89
CA ILE A 28 -8.19 12.09 -16.09
C ILE A 28 -7.17 11.05 -16.53
N PHE A 29 -7.09 9.96 -15.77
CA PHE A 29 -6.25 8.81 -16.06
C PHE A 29 -7.11 7.57 -16.25
N THR A 30 -6.61 6.61 -17.03
CA THR A 30 -7.16 5.25 -17.07
C THR A 30 -6.14 4.25 -16.54
N MET A 31 -6.65 3.21 -15.87
CA MET A 31 -5.82 2.08 -15.48
C MET A 31 -5.47 1.23 -16.71
N ALA A 32 -4.18 1.12 -16.99
CA ALA A 32 -3.61 0.23 -17.98
C ALA A 32 -2.98 -0.97 -17.23
N LEU A 33 -3.59 -2.14 -17.38
CA LEU A 33 -3.17 -3.37 -16.70
C LEU A 33 -2.17 -4.21 -17.52
N ASP A 34 -1.91 -3.82 -18.76
CA ASP A 34 -0.96 -4.52 -19.62
C ASP A 34 0.46 -4.40 -19.07
N ASN A 35 1.15 -5.54 -19.01
CA ASN A 35 2.52 -5.69 -18.50
C ASN A 35 2.71 -5.35 -17.01
N CYS A 36 1.65 -5.37 -16.20
CA CYS A 36 1.73 -5.19 -14.75
C CYS A 36 1.62 -6.51 -13.98
N SER A 37 2.49 -6.70 -12.99
CA SER A 37 2.32 -7.75 -11.98
C SER A 37 1.02 -7.55 -11.18
N PRO A 38 0.39 -8.61 -10.65
CA PRO A 38 -0.80 -8.48 -9.80
C PRO A 38 -0.61 -7.48 -8.66
N GLY A 39 -1.57 -6.57 -8.51
CA GLY A 39 -1.52 -5.49 -7.52
C GLY A 39 -0.88 -4.19 -7.99
N TYR A 40 -0.40 -4.14 -9.23
CA TYR A 40 0.12 -2.93 -9.86
C TYR A 40 -0.70 -2.57 -11.11
N THR A 41 -0.63 -1.31 -11.51
CA THR A 41 -1.22 -0.76 -12.73
C THR A 41 -0.33 0.36 -13.25
N ARG A 42 -0.43 0.70 -14.53
CA ARG A 42 0.02 2.00 -15.04
C ARG A 42 -1.17 2.96 -15.12
N LEU A 43 -0.89 4.26 -15.05
CA LEU A 43 -1.89 5.32 -15.16
C LEU A 43 -1.71 6.05 -16.50
N GLU A 44 -2.44 5.61 -17.51
CA GLU A 44 -2.42 6.21 -18.84
C GLU A 44 -3.20 7.54 -18.83
N VAL A 45 -2.63 8.58 -19.41
CA VAL A 45 -3.22 9.92 -19.45
C VAL A 45 -4.29 9.98 -20.53
N LEU A 46 -5.54 10.22 -20.15
CA LEU A 46 -6.64 10.45 -21.10
C LEU A 46 -6.87 11.94 -21.35
N LYS A 47 -6.74 12.76 -20.31
CA LYS A 47 -6.94 14.21 -20.39
C LYS A 47 -6.13 14.93 -19.32
N ILE A 48 -5.35 15.91 -19.75
CA ILE A 48 -4.71 16.88 -18.86
C ILE A 48 -5.60 18.11 -18.83
N ASN A 49 -5.87 18.64 -17.65
CA ASN A 49 -6.58 19.91 -17.51
C ASN A 49 -5.58 20.99 -17.05
N PRO A 50 -5.25 21.99 -17.89
CA PRO A 50 -4.29 23.03 -17.53
C PRO A 50 -4.77 23.92 -16.38
N ASN A 51 -6.08 23.96 -16.12
CA ASN A 51 -6.66 24.70 -15.00
C ASN A 51 -6.81 23.87 -13.73
N SER A 52 -6.26 22.65 -13.70
CA SER A 52 -6.29 21.77 -12.53
C SER A 52 -5.39 22.32 -11.43
N THR A 53 -5.95 22.51 -10.23
CA THR A 53 -5.16 22.77 -9.02
C THR A 53 -4.48 21.52 -8.48
N PHE A 54 -4.94 20.35 -8.93
CA PHE A 54 -4.33 19.07 -8.64
C PHE A 54 -3.21 18.77 -9.64
N LEU A 55 -1.98 18.51 -9.17
CA LEU A 55 -0.78 18.31 -9.99
C LEU A 55 -0.59 19.44 -11.04
N PRO A 56 -0.29 20.68 -10.61
CA PRO A 56 -0.06 21.78 -11.55
C PRO A 56 1.16 21.52 -12.45
N ASP A 57 2.20 20.88 -11.92
CA ASP A 57 3.42 20.53 -12.66
C ASP A 57 3.36 19.10 -13.25
N ILE A 58 2.17 18.64 -13.66
CA ILE A 58 1.96 17.27 -14.16
C ILE A 58 2.87 16.92 -15.35
N GLU A 59 3.24 17.91 -16.17
CA GLU A 59 4.13 17.73 -17.32
C GLU A 59 5.50 17.16 -16.92
N LEU A 60 6.00 17.47 -15.71
CA LEU A 60 7.25 16.91 -15.18
C LEU A 60 7.12 15.43 -14.78
N MET A 61 5.90 14.94 -14.63
CA MET A 61 5.61 13.60 -14.12
C MET A 61 5.13 12.65 -15.23
N ILE A 62 4.93 13.16 -16.46
CA ILE A 62 4.45 12.36 -17.58
C ILE A 62 5.63 11.78 -18.36
N VAL A 63 5.52 10.49 -18.68
CA VAL A 63 6.49 9.75 -19.50
C VAL A 63 5.78 9.02 -20.63
N THR A 64 6.49 8.73 -21.71
CA THR A 64 5.96 7.97 -22.86
C THR A 64 6.54 6.56 -22.91
N ASP A 65 5.73 5.57 -23.29
CA ASP A 65 6.20 4.22 -23.67
C ASP A 65 6.44 4.08 -25.19
N GLY A 66 6.46 5.21 -25.91
CA GLY A 66 6.57 5.29 -27.37
C GLY A 66 5.22 5.55 -28.05
N TYR A 67 4.11 5.11 -27.46
CA TYR A 67 2.77 5.26 -28.05
C TYR A 67 1.78 5.95 -27.11
N ARG A 68 1.89 5.69 -25.80
CA ARG A 68 0.96 6.18 -24.78
C ARG A 68 1.69 7.01 -23.74
N LEU A 69 0.98 7.99 -23.18
CA LEU A 69 1.45 8.83 -22.11
C LEU A 69 1.01 8.26 -20.76
N PHE A 70 1.93 8.20 -19.79
CA PHE A 70 1.69 7.68 -18.46
C PHE A 70 2.15 8.64 -17.39
N LEU A 71 1.44 8.67 -16.26
CA LEU A 71 1.93 9.28 -15.04
C LEU A 71 2.99 8.36 -14.40
N SER A 72 4.25 8.79 -14.38
CA SER A 72 5.35 8.08 -13.74
C SER A 72 5.26 8.18 -12.22
N SER A 73 5.33 7.05 -11.52
CA SER A 73 5.35 7.05 -10.05
C SER A 73 6.66 7.57 -9.49
N GLU A 74 7.76 7.30 -10.19
CA GLU A 74 9.10 7.76 -9.80
C GLU A 74 9.23 9.28 -9.98
N GLU A 75 8.85 9.82 -11.14
CA GLU A 75 8.91 11.26 -11.39
C GLU A 75 7.90 12.03 -10.53
N PHE A 76 6.76 11.41 -10.21
CA PHE A 76 5.83 11.92 -9.21
C PHE A 76 6.54 12.12 -7.86
N LEU A 77 7.14 11.06 -7.28
CA LEU A 77 7.82 11.18 -5.98
C LEU A 77 8.97 12.19 -6.02
N LYS A 78 9.81 12.16 -7.06
CA LYS A 78 10.91 13.11 -7.24
C LYS A 78 10.41 14.56 -7.26
N THR A 79 9.34 14.83 -8.00
CA THR A 79 8.77 16.18 -8.12
C THR A 79 8.26 16.68 -6.77
N PHE A 80 7.54 15.86 -6.02
CA PHE A 80 7.07 16.22 -4.68
C PHE A 80 8.22 16.39 -3.68
N GLN A 81 9.22 15.50 -3.71
CA GLN A 81 10.42 15.60 -2.86
C GLN A 81 11.18 16.91 -3.11
N ASN A 82 11.42 17.25 -4.38
CA ASN A 82 12.05 18.50 -4.77
C ASN A 82 11.24 19.72 -4.31
N GLY A 83 9.90 19.65 -4.39
CA GLY A 83 9.01 20.69 -3.89
C GLY A 83 9.10 20.87 -2.37
N LEU A 84 9.24 19.78 -1.60
CA LEU A 84 9.43 19.82 -0.15
C LEU A 84 10.78 20.43 0.22
N ILE A 85 11.87 20.02 -0.44
CA ILE A 85 13.22 20.55 -0.21
C ILE A 85 13.24 22.07 -0.47
N LYS A 86 12.72 22.52 -1.62
CA LYS A 86 12.65 23.96 -1.95
C LYS A 86 11.85 24.77 -0.92
N LYS A 87 10.74 24.22 -0.41
CA LYS A 87 9.94 24.88 0.63
C LYS A 87 10.70 24.94 1.96
N TYR A 88 11.37 23.85 2.32
CA TYR A 88 12.17 23.76 3.54
C TYR A 88 13.33 24.77 3.53
N ASP A 89 14.12 24.81 2.45
CA ASP A 89 15.26 25.71 2.30
C ASP A 89 14.84 27.19 2.42
N LYS A 90 13.63 27.52 1.91
CA LYS A 90 13.06 28.87 2.00
C LYS A 90 12.58 29.26 3.39
N TRP A 91 12.14 28.30 4.21
CA TRP A 91 11.52 28.52 5.52
C TRP A 91 12.49 28.37 6.71
N THR A 92 13.78 28.17 6.44
CA THR A 92 14.81 27.79 7.43
C THR A 92 14.65 28.47 8.80
N HIS A 93 14.25 27.67 9.79
CA HIS A 93 14.54 27.96 11.19
C HIS A 93 15.95 27.44 11.49
N PRO A 94 16.88 28.27 12.01
CA PRO A 94 18.30 27.92 12.17
C PRO A 94 18.61 26.77 13.16
N HIS A 95 17.59 26.07 13.68
CA HIS A 95 17.73 25.08 14.75
C HIS A 95 17.10 23.71 14.45
N VAL A 96 16.53 23.51 13.26
CA VAL A 96 16.00 22.20 12.84
C VAL A 96 16.76 21.79 11.60
N ASN A 97 17.30 20.58 11.58
CA ASN A 97 17.83 19.95 10.37
C ASN A 97 16.82 18.89 9.91
N ALA A 98 16.56 18.81 8.61
CA ALA A 98 15.69 17.78 8.04
C ALA A 98 16.31 17.22 6.76
N SER A 99 16.21 15.91 6.57
CA SER A 99 16.48 15.24 5.30
C SER A 99 15.21 14.62 4.75
N PHE A 100 15.07 14.63 3.42
CA PHE A 100 13.90 14.09 2.72
C PHE A 100 14.37 13.01 1.75
N TYR A 101 13.75 11.83 1.78
CA TYR A 101 14.06 10.71 0.90
C TYR A 101 12.81 9.92 0.55
N SER A 102 12.88 9.12 -0.51
CA SER A 102 11.80 8.20 -0.88
C SER A 102 12.01 6.84 -0.23
N HIS A 103 10.98 6.30 0.42
CA HIS A 103 10.97 4.95 1.00
C HIS A 103 9.70 4.21 0.58
N GLY A 104 9.84 3.31 -0.41
CA GLY A 104 8.70 2.64 -1.02
C GLY A 104 7.72 3.68 -1.63
N PRO A 105 6.42 3.66 -1.26
CA PRO A 105 5.45 4.66 -1.75
C PRO A 105 5.49 5.99 -0.97
N CYS A 106 6.35 6.11 0.05
CA CYS A 106 6.39 7.25 0.95
C CYS A 106 7.50 8.24 0.56
N LEU A 107 7.24 9.52 0.80
CA LEU A 107 8.29 10.50 1.06
C LEU A 107 8.48 10.59 2.57
N SER A 108 9.67 10.23 3.02
CA SER A 108 10.06 10.24 4.42
C SER A 108 10.84 11.52 4.73
N ALA A 109 10.58 12.10 5.89
CA ALA A 109 11.27 13.25 6.43
C ALA A 109 11.91 12.88 7.78
N LEU A 110 13.24 12.97 7.87
CA LEU A 110 13.98 12.71 9.09
C LEU A 110 14.43 14.04 9.69
N MET A 111 13.87 14.37 10.85
CA MET A 111 14.11 15.62 11.56
C MET A 111 15.07 15.39 12.73
N TYR A 112 16.10 16.23 12.81
CA TYR A 112 17.10 16.25 13.87
C TYR A 112 16.92 17.49 14.75
N ASN A 113 17.16 17.34 16.06
CA ASN A 113 17.13 18.43 17.04
C ASN A 113 15.81 19.21 17.10
N PHE A 114 14.68 18.55 16.78
CA PHE A 114 13.38 19.21 16.82
C PHE A 114 12.99 19.54 18.27
N LYS A 115 12.87 20.84 18.59
CA LYS A 115 12.44 21.33 19.92
C LYS A 115 13.25 20.78 21.11
N GLY A 116 14.57 20.56 20.94
CA GLY A 116 15.44 20.06 22.02
C GLY A 116 15.28 18.57 22.33
N ILE A 117 14.57 17.82 21.49
CA ILE A 117 14.49 16.36 21.57
C ILE A 117 15.78 15.79 20.95
N SER A 118 16.52 14.99 21.73
CA SER A 118 17.77 14.33 21.30
C SER A 118 17.56 13.14 20.36
N SER A 119 16.33 12.63 20.27
CA SER A 119 15.96 11.56 19.35
C SER A 119 15.53 12.11 17.99
N ASN A 120 16.00 11.48 16.92
CA ASN A 120 15.54 11.77 15.56
C ASN A 120 14.06 11.42 15.44
N ILE A 121 13.29 12.27 14.76
CA ILE A 121 11.88 12.02 14.47
C ILE A 121 11.73 11.77 12.97
N GLU A 122 11.18 10.62 12.60
CA GLU A 122 10.91 10.26 11.21
C GLU A 122 9.41 10.38 10.93
N PHE A 123 9.06 10.99 9.80
CA PHE A 123 7.69 11.14 9.33
C PHE A 123 7.55 10.58 7.92
N ASP A 124 6.59 9.67 7.73
CA ASP A 124 6.25 9.14 6.41
C ASP A 124 5.02 9.84 5.83
N MET A 125 5.15 10.33 4.60
CA MET A 125 4.07 10.91 3.81
C MET A 125 3.81 10.02 2.59
N THR A 126 2.64 9.38 2.52
CA THR A 126 2.21 8.64 1.32
C THR A 126 1.19 9.43 0.53
N PHE A 127 1.39 9.51 -0.79
CA PHE A 127 0.39 10.03 -1.71
C PHE A 127 -0.46 8.89 -2.29
N GLY A 128 -1.78 9.08 -2.32
CA GLY A 128 -2.70 8.14 -2.95
C GLY A 128 -3.63 8.83 -3.92
N ILE A 129 -3.70 8.34 -5.16
CA ILE A 129 -4.73 8.78 -6.13
C ILE A 129 -5.94 7.86 -5.97
N LYS A 130 -7.10 8.45 -5.69
CA LYS A 130 -8.34 7.71 -5.47
C LYS A 130 -8.84 7.04 -6.75
N CYS A 131 -9.09 5.74 -6.69
CA CYS A 131 -9.77 4.98 -7.75
C CYS A 131 -11.27 5.23 -7.68
N HIS A 132 -11.93 5.33 -8.83
CA HIS A 132 -13.39 5.45 -8.88
C HIS A 132 -14.10 4.14 -8.52
N SER A 133 -13.48 2.99 -8.84
CA SER A 133 -14.01 1.66 -8.55
C SER A 133 -12.92 0.75 -8.00
N TRP A 134 -13.34 -0.36 -7.39
CA TRP A 134 -12.42 -1.45 -7.03
C TRP A 134 -11.80 -2.06 -8.29
N PRO A 135 -10.52 -2.49 -8.23
CA PRO A 135 -9.89 -3.16 -9.35
C PRO A 135 -10.47 -4.56 -9.53
N VAL A 136 -10.56 -5.01 -10.78
CA VAL A 136 -11.02 -6.37 -11.12
C VAL A 136 -10.19 -7.45 -10.40
N ALA A 137 -8.90 -7.19 -10.18
CA ALA A 137 -7.98 -8.07 -9.45
C ALA A 137 -8.39 -8.33 -7.97
N ALA A 138 -9.31 -7.53 -7.41
CA ALA A 138 -9.85 -7.72 -6.06
C ALA A 138 -11.27 -8.31 -6.06
N SER A 139 -11.84 -8.61 -7.23
CA SER A 139 -13.22 -9.15 -7.35
C SER A 139 -13.42 -10.49 -6.66
N GLU A 140 -12.38 -11.33 -6.63
CA GLU A 140 -12.42 -12.62 -5.93
C GLU A 140 -12.66 -12.41 -4.43
N TRP A 141 -12.05 -11.40 -3.80
CA TRP A 141 -12.22 -11.17 -2.36
C TRP A 141 -13.66 -10.80 -1.99
N ASN A 142 -14.35 -10.03 -2.84
CA ASN A 142 -15.75 -9.66 -2.63
C ASN A 142 -16.67 -10.89 -2.68
N ASN A 143 -16.37 -11.84 -3.57
CA ASN A 143 -17.21 -13.01 -3.82
C ASN A 143 -16.73 -14.29 -3.09
N ARG A 144 -15.63 -14.19 -2.34
CA ARG A 144 -15.00 -15.34 -1.68
C ARG A 144 -15.91 -15.97 -0.64
N ALA A 145 -16.09 -17.28 -0.73
CA ALA A 145 -16.78 -18.06 0.28
C ALA A 145 -15.96 -18.12 1.58
N ARG A 146 -16.58 -17.75 2.71
CA ARG A 146 -15.95 -17.73 4.04
C ARG A 146 -16.68 -18.66 4.98
N SER A 147 -16.31 -19.94 4.97
CA SER A 147 -17.01 -21.00 5.71
C SER A 147 -16.96 -20.83 7.23
N LYS A 148 -15.95 -20.13 7.76
CA LYS A 148 -15.82 -19.83 9.19
C LYS A 148 -16.37 -18.46 9.61
N GLY A 149 -16.95 -17.70 8.67
CA GLY A 149 -17.67 -16.47 8.97
C GLY A 149 -16.83 -15.25 9.33
N TRP A 150 -15.49 -15.30 9.15
CA TRP A 150 -14.63 -14.13 9.32
C TRP A 150 -13.99 -13.72 7.97
N PRO A 151 -13.96 -12.41 7.64
CA PRO A 151 -14.83 -11.37 8.18
C PRO A 151 -16.31 -11.70 7.91
N SER A 152 -17.21 -11.08 8.69
CA SER A 152 -18.65 -11.26 8.48
C SER A 152 -19.08 -10.67 7.13
N ARG A 153 -20.26 -11.06 6.63
CA ARG A 153 -20.80 -10.54 5.36
C ARG A 153 -21.01 -9.03 5.40
N GLU A 154 -21.42 -8.52 6.55
CA GLU A 154 -21.63 -7.09 6.80
C GLU A 154 -20.31 -6.32 6.66
N ILE A 155 -19.22 -6.84 7.25
CA ILE A 155 -17.90 -6.23 7.13
C ILE A 155 -17.37 -6.29 5.69
N VAL A 156 -17.59 -7.39 4.97
CA VAL A 156 -17.24 -7.48 3.55
C VAL A 156 -18.01 -6.43 2.73
N HIS A 157 -19.30 -6.24 3.00
CA HIS A 157 -20.12 -5.23 2.33
C HIS A 157 -19.63 -3.81 2.60
N ILE A 158 -19.36 -3.47 3.87
CA ILE A 158 -18.81 -2.17 4.28
C ILE A 158 -17.46 -1.90 3.59
N ILE A 159 -16.56 -2.88 3.61
CA ILE A 159 -15.23 -2.75 3.00
C ILE A 159 -15.34 -2.56 1.48
N SER A 160 -16.23 -3.30 0.82
CA SER A 160 -16.41 -3.22 -0.64
C SER A 160 -16.86 -1.84 -1.10
N ALA A 161 -17.49 -1.05 -0.21
CA ALA A 161 -17.89 0.34 -0.47
C ALA A 161 -16.76 1.37 -0.23
N PHE A 162 -15.63 0.97 0.35
CA PHE A 162 -14.52 1.90 0.60
C PHE A 162 -13.75 2.26 -0.67
N PRO A 163 -13.20 3.49 -0.72
CA PRO A 163 -12.33 3.87 -1.82
C PRO A 163 -11.03 3.08 -1.82
N VAL A 164 -10.64 2.62 -3.01
CA VAL A 164 -9.30 2.10 -3.29
C VAL A 164 -8.43 3.23 -3.79
N HIS A 165 -7.14 3.18 -3.50
CA HIS A 165 -6.18 4.15 -4.02
C HIS A 165 -5.09 3.43 -4.79
N VAL A 166 -4.38 4.17 -5.63
CA VAL A 166 -3.07 3.76 -6.14
C VAL A 166 -2.01 4.66 -5.54
N VAL A 167 -0.87 4.07 -5.14
CA VAL A 167 0.25 4.77 -4.52
C VAL A 167 1.50 4.67 -5.40
N PRO A 168 2.40 5.66 -5.37
CA PRO A 168 3.49 5.78 -6.33
C PRO A 168 4.65 4.83 -5.99
N VAL A 169 4.49 3.55 -6.30
CA VAL A 169 5.55 2.55 -6.18
C VAL A 169 5.31 1.44 -7.18
N GLY A 170 6.36 1.08 -7.92
CA GLY A 170 6.34 -0.02 -8.88
C GLY A 170 6.77 -1.36 -8.30
N ASP A 171 6.58 -2.42 -9.08
CA ASP A 171 7.21 -3.71 -8.82
C ASP A 171 8.69 -3.60 -9.24
N TYR A 172 9.62 -3.57 -8.29
CA TYR A 172 11.06 -3.39 -8.55
C TYR A 172 11.67 -4.45 -9.48
N ARG A 173 10.98 -5.58 -9.69
CA ARG A 173 11.39 -6.64 -10.61
C ARG A 173 10.99 -6.36 -12.06
N SER A 174 10.13 -5.37 -12.27
CA SER A 174 9.63 -4.95 -13.58
C SER A 174 10.57 -3.94 -14.21
N ASN A 175 10.83 -4.09 -15.51
CA ASN A 175 11.57 -3.11 -16.31
C ASN A 175 10.82 -1.77 -16.48
N ILE A 176 9.51 -1.75 -16.25
CA ILE A 176 8.67 -0.56 -16.28
C ILE A 176 8.25 -0.10 -14.87
N SER A 177 9.00 -0.48 -13.84
CA SER A 177 8.69 -0.20 -12.43
C SER A 177 8.47 1.29 -12.15
N SER A 178 9.26 2.17 -12.78
CA SER A 178 9.15 3.63 -12.64
C SER A 178 7.79 4.19 -13.09
N MET A 179 7.07 3.48 -13.96
CA MET A 179 5.74 3.87 -14.48
C MET A 179 4.59 3.19 -13.75
N GLN A 180 4.88 2.24 -12.86
CA GLN A 180 3.89 1.44 -12.17
C GLN A 180 3.45 2.09 -10.86
N TRP A 181 2.16 1.92 -10.56
CA TRP A 181 1.52 2.33 -9.34
C TRP A 181 0.92 1.11 -8.66
N ARG A 182 0.95 1.07 -7.33
CA ARG A 182 0.46 -0.07 -6.56
C ARG A 182 -0.91 0.21 -5.98
N PHE A 183 -1.83 -0.75 -6.07
CA PHE A 183 -3.11 -0.64 -5.35
C PHE A 183 -2.88 -0.62 -3.83
N SER A 184 -3.64 0.24 -3.15
CA SER A 184 -3.63 0.45 -1.71
C SER A 184 -5.05 0.36 -1.16
N PHE A 185 -5.20 -0.56 -0.20
CA PHE A 185 -6.45 -0.87 0.47
C PHE A 185 -6.43 -0.42 1.95
N SER A 186 -5.64 0.60 2.30
CA SER A 186 -5.40 0.99 3.70
C SER A 186 -6.66 1.14 4.55
N LYS A 187 -7.74 1.70 3.98
CA LYS A 187 -9.03 1.83 4.70
C LYS A 187 -9.70 0.48 4.95
N ALA A 188 -9.71 -0.41 3.95
CA ALA A 188 -10.22 -1.77 4.07
C ALA A 188 -9.40 -2.60 5.06
N GLU A 189 -8.07 -2.55 4.98
CA GLU A 189 -7.18 -3.25 5.89
C GLU A 189 -7.33 -2.78 7.34
N ARG A 190 -7.55 -1.47 7.55
CA ARG A 190 -7.82 -0.92 8.88
C ARG A 190 -9.13 -1.48 9.43
N GLU A 191 -10.18 -1.52 8.61
CA GLU A 191 -11.47 -2.06 9.01
C GLU A 191 -11.40 -3.54 9.38
N LEU A 192 -10.61 -4.33 8.64
CA LEU A 192 -10.34 -5.72 9.01
C LEU A 192 -9.66 -5.85 10.37
N ILE A 193 -8.69 -4.99 10.67
CA ILE A 193 -8.02 -4.98 11.99
C ILE A 193 -8.98 -4.54 13.09
N TRP A 194 -9.83 -3.54 12.85
CA TRP A 194 -10.81 -3.06 13.82
C TRP A 194 -11.89 -4.09 14.14
N ASN A 195 -12.12 -5.04 13.24
CA ASN A 195 -13.02 -6.17 13.44
C ASN A 195 -12.29 -7.47 13.83
N PHE A 196 -11.07 -7.35 14.35
CA PHE A 196 -10.45 -8.41 15.13
C PHE A 196 -11.09 -8.46 16.52
N ASN A 197 -11.26 -9.68 17.04
CA ASN A 197 -11.46 -9.87 18.47
C ASN A 197 -10.16 -9.61 19.25
N ASP A 198 -10.27 -9.55 20.58
CA ASP A 198 -9.14 -9.24 21.45
C ASP A 198 -7.96 -10.20 21.26
N THR A 199 -8.22 -11.51 21.09
CA THR A 199 -7.17 -12.50 20.91
C THR A 199 -6.48 -12.39 19.54
N GLN A 200 -7.22 -12.12 18.46
CA GLN A 200 -6.65 -11.83 17.14
C GLN A 200 -5.75 -10.59 17.21
N LEU A 201 -6.20 -9.54 17.88
CA LEU A 201 -5.41 -8.32 18.05
C LEU A 201 -4.14 -8.58 18.91
N GLN A 202 -4.25 -9.36 19.98
CA GLN A 202 -3.11 -9.79 20.79
C GLN A 202 -2.11 -10.63 19.96
N CYS A 203 -2.60 -11.60 19.18
CA CYS A 203 -1.77 -12.35 18.24
C CYS A 203 -1.03 -11.41 17.28
N TYR A 204 -1.73 -10.44 16.69
CA TYR A 204 -1.14 -9.48 15.77
C TYR A 204 0.00 -8.68 16.40
N VAL A 205 -0.23 -8.14 17.61
CA VAL A 205 0.75 -7.35 18.35
C VAL A 205 1.96 -8.21 18.70
N LEU A 206 1.76 -9.43 19.20
CA LEU A 206 2.85 -10.34 19.56
C LEU A 206 3.66 -10.76 18.33
N MET A 207 3.01 -11.08 17.21
CA MET A 207 3.69 -11.36 15.95
C MET A 207 4.55 -10.19 15.48
N LYS A 208 4.04 -8.95 15.55
CA LYS A 208 4.82 -7.75 15.23
C LYS A 208 5.99 -7.53 16.17
N SER A 209 5.80 -7.76 17.47
CA SER A 209 6.87 -7.63 18.46
C SER A 209 7.98 -8.64 18.23
N ILE A 210 7.64 -9.91 17.93
CA ILE A 210 8.61 -10.96 17.61
C ILE A 210 9.31 -10.65 16.28
N LEU A 211 8.58 -10.18 15.26
CA LEU A 211 9.17 -9.74 14.01
C LEU A 211 10.25 -8.68 14.25
N LYS A 212 9.91 -7.61 14.99
CA LYS A 212 10.83 -6.50 15.26
C LYS A 212 11.99 -6.90 16.16
N GLY A 213 11.73 -7.71 17.18
CA GLY A 213 12.73 -8.09 18.18
C GLY A 213 13.66 -9.23 17.77
N LYS A 214 13.26 -10.08 16.81
CA LYS A 214 14.02 -11.29 16.47
C LYS A 214 14.19 -11.54 14.97
N LEU A 215 13.17 -11.31 14.14
CA LEU A 215 13.24 -11.76 12.74
C LEU A 215 13.90 -10.72 11.82
N GLN A 216 13.67 -9.43 12.09
CA GLN A 216 14.26 -8.35 11.29
C GLN A 216 15.79 -8.27 11.42
N SER A 217 16.40 -8.82 12.47
CA SER A 217 17.86 -8.91 12.56
C SER A 217 18.47 -9.91 11.56
N PHE A 218 17.70 -10.90 11.08
CA PHE A 218 18.19 -11.89 10.12
C PHE A 218 17.94 -11.50 8.66
N SER A 219 16.87 -10.75 8.42
CA SER A 219 16.45 -10.27 7.11
C SER A 219 15.87 -8.85 7.25
N PRO A 220 16.73 -7.84 7.43
CA PRO A 220 16.32 -6.45 7.41
C PRO A 220 15.57 -6.16 6.11
N ASP A 221 14.47 -5.41 6.19
CA ASP A 221 13.67 -4.91 5.05
C ASP A 221 12.94 -5.96 4.18
N GLU A 222 13.31 -7.24 4.23
CA GLU A 222 12.58 -8.30 3.54
C GLU A 222 11.30 -8.71 4.29
N LEU A 223 11.37 -8.70 5.62
CA LEU A 223 10.26 -9.06 6.49
C LEU A 223 9.60 -7.83 7.13
N SER A 224 8.28 -7.73 7.01
CA SER A 224 7.52 -6.57 7.49
C SER A 224 6.22 -6.94 8.19
N GLY A 225 5.74 -6.02 9.03
CA GLY A 225 4.45 -6.18 9.72
C GLY A 225 3.27 -6.27 8.74
N TYR A 226 3.48 -5.90 7.47
CA TYR A 226 2.48 -6.04 6.42
C TYR A 226 2.24 -7.51 6.02
N GLN A 227 3.29 -8.33 5.98
CA GLN A 227 3.17 -9.78 5.76
C GLN A 227 2.47 -10.43 6.97
N MET A 228 2.86 -10.06 8.19
CA MET A 228 2.23 -10.56 9.43
C MET A 228 0.74 -10.25 9.47
N LYS A 229 0.35 -9.02 9.10
CA LYS A 229 -1.05 -8.61 8.99
C LYS A 229 -1.82 -9.47 8.00
N ASN A 230 -1.30 -9.64 6.78
CA ASN A 230 -1.96 -10.43 5.74
C ASN A 230 -2.06 -11.91 6.13
N LEU A 231 -1.02 -12.46 6.75
CA LEU A 231 -1.03 -13.83 7.26
C LEU A 231 -2.14 -14.03 8.29
N LEU A 232 -2.26 -13.10 9.24
CA LEU A 232 -3.28 -13.19 10.28
C LEU A 232 -4.70 -13.06 9.71
N PHE A 233 -4.91 -12.26 8.66
CA PHE A 233 -6.18 -12.24 7.94
C PHE A 233 -6.53 -13.62 7.35
N TRP A 234 -5.58 -14.28 6.70
CA TRP A 234 -5.80 -15.63 6.16
C TRP A 234 -6.12 -16.65 7.26
N ILE A 235 -5.36 -16.66 8.35
CA ILE A 235 -5.58 -17.60 9.47
C ILE A 235 -6.93 -17.32 10.14
N SER A 236 -7.30 -16.05 10.29
CA SER A 236 -8.60 -15.65 10.83
C SER A 236 -9.76 -16.14 9.96
N GLU A 237 -9.63 -16.07 8.64
CA GLU A 237 -10.64 -16.59 7.70
C GLU A 237 -10.72 -18.13 7.72
N GLU A 238 -9.58 -18.81 7.87
CA GLU A 238 -9.49 -20.27 7.81
C GLU A 238 -9.97 -20.98 9.09
N TYR A 239 -9.65 -20.41 10.26
CA TYR A 239 -9.97 -21.02 11.56
C TYR A 239 -11.22 -20.40 12.21
N GLY A 240 -11.56 -19.16 11.87
CA GLY A 240 -12.68 -18.42 12.43
C GLY A 240 -12.43 -17.87 13.83
N VAL A 241 -13.33 -16.99 14.28
CA VAL A 241 -13.19 -16.25 15.54
C VAL A 241 -13.18 -17.11 16.80
N LYS A 242 -13.83 -18.29 16.78
CA LYS A 242 -13.89 -19.21 17.93
C LYS A 242 -12.51 -19.78 18.30
N MET A 243 -11.62 -19.89 17.32
CA MET A 243 -10.26 -20.37 17.53
C MET A 243 -9.44 -19.38 18.37
N PHE A 244 -9.65 -18.09 18.12
CA PHE A 244 -8.97 -16.99 18.79
C PHE A 244 -9.66 -16.67 20.12
N SER A 245 -9.42 -17.52 21.12
CA SER A 245 -9.75 -17.28 22.52
C SER A 245 -8.48 -17.10 23.37
N LYS A 246 -8.63 -16.55 24.57
CA LYS A 246 -7.51 -16.28 25.47
C LYS A 246 -6.73 -17.56 25.82
N GLU A 247 -7.43 -18.67 26.01
CA GLU A 247 -6.87 -19.98 26.34
C GLU A 247 -6.04 -20.54 25.18
N ASN A 248 -6.40 -20.17 23.95
CA ASN A 248 -5.75 -20.64 22.72
C ASN A 248 -4.70 -19.66 22.19
N LEU A 249 -4.37 -18.56 22.89
CA LEU A 249 -3.48 -17.51 22.37
C LEU A 249 -2.11 -18.07 21.92
N LEU A 250 -1.48 -18.90 22.75
CA LEU A 250 -0.17 -19.49 22.43
C LEU A 250 -0.25 -20.42 21.23
N PHE A 251 -1.29 -21.24 21.17
CA PHE A 251 -1.52 -22.14 20.04
C PHE A 251 -1.85 -21.37 18.74
N CYS A 252 -2.59 -20.27 18.82
CA CYS A 252 -2.83 -19.39 17.68
C CYS A 252 -1.53 -18.78 17.17
N LEU A 253 -0.62 -18.35 18.06
CA LEU A 253 0.70 -17.86 17.68
C LEU A 253 1.55 -18.95 17.02
N GLU A 254 1.53 -20.17 17.55
CA GLU A 254 2.24 -21.30 16.98
C GLU A 254 1.77 -21.59 15.55
N ILE A 255 0.45 -21.65 15.31
CA ILE A 255 -0.12 -21.77 13.96
C ILE A 255 0.35 -20.62 13.06
N CYS A 256 0.36 -19.39 13.56
CA CYS A 256 0.82 -18.24 12.79
C CYS A 256 2.26 -18.39 12.34
N PHE A 257 3.18 -18.77 13.22
CA PHE A 257 4.59 -18.90 12.85
C PHE A 257 4.85 -20.13 11.99
N GLU A 258 4.18 -21.26 12.23
CA GLU A 258 4.31 -22.43 11.39
C GLU A 258 3.78 -22.16 9.97
N ARG A 259 2.63 -21.49 9.85
CA ARG A 259 2.12 -21.07 8.52
C ARG A 259 3.04 -20.05 7.86
N PHE A 260 3.61 -19.12 8.62
CA PHE A 260 4.56 -18.15 8.07
C PHE A 260 5.80 -18.83 7.51
N LYS A 261 6.37 -19.78 8.25
CA LYS A 261 7.49 -20.61 7.81
C LYS A 261 7.16 -21.35 6.52
N GLN A 262 5.98 -21.94 6.40
CA GLN A 262 5.53 -22.60 5.16
C GLN A 262 5.47 -21.63 3.98
N HIS A 263 4.94 -20.42 4.18
CA HIS A 263 4.92 -19.40 3.13
C HIS A 263 6.31 -18.94 2.71
N ILE A 264 7.25 -18.80 3.67
CA ILE A 264 8.66 -18.50 3.39
C ILE A 264 9.30 -19.62 2.55
N LEU A 265 9.16 -20.88 2.98
CA LEU A 265 9.73 -22.03 2.26
C LEU A 265 9.17 -22.18 0.85
N LYS A 266 7.89 -21.83 0.66
CA LYS A 266 7.24 -21.80 -0.66
C LYS A 266 7.60 -20.56 -1.48
N GLY A 267 8.20 -19.53 -0.88
CA GLY A 267 8.44 -18.23 -1.51
C GLY A 267 7.16 -17.49 -1.88
N SER A 268 6.03 -17.81 -1.24
CA SER A 268 4.71 -17.28 -1.65
C SER A 268 3.76 -17.05 -0.48
N LEU A 269 3.46 -15.78 -0.20
CA LEU A 269 2.36 -15.34 0.69
C LEU A 269 1.35 -14.51 -0.11
N PRO A 270 0.17 -15.04 -0.44
CA PRO A 270 -0.88 -14.29 -1.12
C PRO A 270 -1.31 -13.06 -0.33
N HIS A 271 -1.46 -11.92 -0.99
CA HIS A 271 -2.11 -10.75 -0.40
C HIS A 271 -3.59 -11.08 -0.16
N TYR A 272 -4.12 -10.65 0.98
CA TYR A 272 -5.45 -11.08 1.43
C TYR A 272 -6.57 -10.62 0.49
N ILE A 273 -6.53 -9.37 0.01
CA ILE A 273 -7.53 -8.80 -0.92
C ILE A 273 -7.23 -9.14 -2.40
N ILE A 274 -6.06 -8.77 -2.94
CA ILE A 274 -5.63 -9.19 -4.29
C ILE A 274 -4.90 -10.53 -4.20
N ARG A 275 -5.64 -11.65 -4.27
CA ARG A 275 -5.10 -13.00 -4.03
C ARG A 275 -3.89 -13.36 -4.89
N ASP A 276 -3.87 -12.90 -6.14
CA ASP A 276 -2.78 -13.21 -7.09
C ASP A 276 -1.48 -12.43 -6.82
N ARG A 277 -1.52 -11.44 -5.93
CA ARG A 277 -0.32 -10.68 -5.54
C ARG A 277 0.45 -11.42 -4.44
N ASN A 278 1.66 -11.86 -4.76
CA ASN A 278 2.58 -12.46 -3.79
C ASN A 278 3.37 -11.39 -2.99
N LEU A 279 3.28 -11.44 -1.66
CA LEU A 279 3.95 -10.52 -0.72
C LEU A 279 5.39 -10.91 -0.33
N LEU A 280 5.83 -12.09 -0.76
CA LEU A 280 7.21 -12.58 -0.64
C LEU A 280 7.97 -12.52 -1.97
N ALA A 281 7.35 -12.00 -3.03
CA ALA A 281 7.93 -12.02 -4.35
C ALA A 281 9.24 -11.20 -4.42
N GLY A 282 10.33 -11.88 -4.81
CA GLY A 282 11.72 -11.39 -4.84
C GLY A 282 12.28 -10.93 -3.49
N LYS A 283 11.67 -11.38 -2.39
CA LYS A 283 12.20 -11.25 -1.04
C LYS A 283 12.75 -12.60 -0.61
N LEU A 284 13.77 -12.61 0.26
CA LEU A 284 14.34 -13.84 0.81
C LEU A 284 14.87 -14.77 -0.28
N ASP A 285 15.51 -14.20 -1.31
CA ASP A 285 16.00 -14.97 -2.45
C ASP A 285 16.96 -16.08 -1.96
N THR A 286 16.60 -17.33 -2.23
CA THR A 286 17.33 -18.54 -1.80
C THR A 286 18.67 -18.73 -2.51
N ARG A 287 19.19 -17.70 -3.21
CA ARG A 287 20.46 -17.75 -3.94
C ARG A 287 21.65 -17.24 -3.14
N THR A 288 21.46 -16.76 -1.91
CA THR A 288 22.56 -16.21 -1.09
C THR A 288 22.45 -16.57 0.39
N ARG A 289 22.09 -17.82 0.70
CA ARG A 289 22.29 -18.41 2.03
C ARG A 289 22.97 -19.75 1.92
#